data_AF-A0A316HA11-F1
#
_entry.id   AF-A0A316HA11-F1
#
_cell.length_a   1.000
_cell.length_b   1.000
_cell.length_c   1.000
_cell.angle_alpha   90.00
_cell.angle_beta   90.00
_cell.angle_gamma   90.00
#
_symmetry.space_group_name_H-M   'P 1'
#
loop_
_entity.id
_entity.type
_entity.pdbx_description
1 polymer ?
#
loop_
_entity_poly.entity_id
_entity_poly.type
_entity_poly.pdbx_seq_one_letter_code
_entity_poly.pdbx_strand_id
1 'polypeptide(L)'
;MPKIYNLLICLLFSISAFGIQQPALPQGEPVVINGDTLFKFYAPQGMFNTRERAGVVTARIQALINRLDFKPDSLNLRNDSTISVISYNNEIVMAVNDKDASFSELDRPQLAASYLAVLKRKLGNVFENNSVKQIITNILEAVAVIILVALLIWGVNKAFRWIRLRTIKAWESRMEKLAAKGAPVGYAHRLLPFINNLIKLVRLLIILLLVYLALPVLFYIFPSSKPFAVQLIGFVVDPLKDILLAVVHFIPNLLTITVIYFVTRYVVKLVKFLAREIENGAITLNGFYPEWAIPTYNIIRVLMYAFMFVVIFPYLPGSQSKVFQGVTVFIGVLFSLGSSSAISNMVSGIVLTYMRPFKIGDRIKVGEITGDVMEKNLLVTRVRTIKNEDITVPNATILNGATVNYSSSSQTLGLILNTSVTIGYDAPWQTVYDLLISAANATEGILTEPAPFVLQTALNDFNVTYQVNAYTNQAGKMALIYSRLHQNIQDKFNEAGVEIMSPHFTAVRDGSHIQIPENYVAEGYKKPGYKIENDG
;
A
#
# COMPACT_ATOMS: atom_id res chain seq x y z
N MET A 1 13.28 -9.75 46.97
CA MET A 1 14.73 -9.53 47.19
C MET A 1 15.54 -10.44 46.27
N PRO A 2 15.73 -10.05 44.99
CA PRO A 2 17.06 -10.17 44.36
C PRO A 2 17.25 -9.06 43.28
N LYS A 3 17.39 -7.80 43.68
CA LYS A 3 17.63 -6.67 42.76
C LYS A 3 18.74 -5.70 43.21
N ILE A 4 19.42 -5.99 44.32
CA ILE A 4 20.50 -5.14 44.86
C ILE A 4 21.91 -5.71 44.54
N TYR A 5 22.04 -7.03 44.30
CA TYR A 5 23.33 -7.65 43.95
C TYR A 5 23.78 -7.36 42.51
N ASN A 6 22.87 -7.26 41.54
CA ASN A 6 23.25 -7.02 40.14
C ASN A 6 23.55 -5.54 39.84
N LEU A 7 23.08 -4.59 40.67
CA LEU A 7 23.38 -3.17 40.51
C LEU A 7 24.77 -2.81 41.08
N LEU A 8 25.23 -3.52 42.13
CA LEU A 8 26.56 -3.31 42.73
C LEU A 8 27.69 -3.91 41.88
N ILE A 9 27.44 -5.00 41.14
CA ILE A 9 28.44 -5.64 40.27
C ILE A 9 28.70 -4.81 39.00
N CYS A 10 27.69 -4.07 38.50
CA CYS A 10 27.89 -3.14 37.37
C CYS A 10 28.54 -1.80 37.77
N LEU A 11 28.51 -1.43 39.06
CA LEU A 11 29.14 -0.21 39.59
C LEU A 11 30.58 -0.42 40.09
N LEU A 12 31.01 -1.68 40.26
CA LEU A 12 32.39 -2.05 40.66
C LEU A 12 33.33 -2.35 39.47
N PHE A 13 32.83 -2.33 38.23
CA PHE A 13 33.64 -2.53 37.02
C PHE A 13 33.98 -1.23 36.27
N SER A 14 33.59 -0.06 36.80
CA SER A 14 33.82 1.25 36.17
C SER A 14 34.88 2.12 36.88
N ILE A 15 35.66 1.56 37.81
CA ILE A 15 36.76 2.29 38.48
C ILE A 15 38.00 1.39 38.59
N SER A 16 38.71 1.18 37.50
CA SER A 16 40.14 0.79 37.50
C SER A 16 40.70 0.76 36.08
N ALA A 17 40.90 1.94 35.50
CA ALA A 17 41.74 2.10 34.32
C ALA A 17 42.36 3.51 34.27
N PHE A 18 42.94 3.96 35.39
CA PHE A 18 44.03 4.94 35.34
C PHE A 18 45.33 4.16 35.28
N GLY A 19 45.66 3.67 34.08
CA GLY A 19 46.98 3.14 33.78
C GLY A 19 47.96 4.30 33.74
N ILE A 20 48.99 4.23 34.58
CA ILE A 20 50.19 5.06 34.50
C ILE A 20 50.72 4.94 33.07
N GLN A 21 50.72 6.07 32.35
CA GLN A 21 51.22 6.17 30.99
C GLN A 21 52.75 6.03 31.04
N GLN A 22 53.25 4.81 30.83
CA GLN A 22 54.65 4.62 30.46
C GLN A 22 54.91 5.40 29.16
N PRO A 23 56.05 6.11 29.02
CA PRO A 23 56.36 6.82 27.79
C PRO A 23 56.25 5.85 26.61
N ALA A 24 55.44 6.21 25.62
CA ALA A 24 55.23 5.39 24.44
C ALA A 24 56.59 5.14 23.77
N LEU A 25 57.01 3.86 23.77
CA LEU A 25 58.16 3.41 22.99
C LEU A 25 57.98 3.93 21.55
N PRO A 26 59.03 4.52 20.93
CA PRO A 26 58.94 5.00 19.55
C PRO A 26 58.45 3.89 18.62
N GLN A 27 57.76 4.25 17.53
CA GLN A 27 57.17 3.29 16.59
C GLN A 27 58.29 2.44 15.94
N GLY A 28 58.59 1.29 16.54
CA GLY A 28 59.64 0.39 16.06
C GLY A 28 59.27 -0.24 14.73
N GLU A 29 60.26 -0.40 13.86
CA GLU A 29 60.10 -0.97 12.52
C GLU A 29 60.11 -2.51 12.61
N PRO A 30 59.06 -3.20 12.12
CA PRO A 30 58.92 -4.63 12.31
C PRO A 30 59.77 -5.44 11.32
N VAL A 31 60.37 -6.53 11.81
CA VAL A 31 60.90 -7.61 10.98
C VAL A 31 59.79 -8.64 10.78
N VAL A 32 59.37 -8.85 9.53
CA VAL A 32 58.14 -9.61 9.20
C VAL A 32 58.45 -10.79 8.31
N ILE A 33 57.84 -11.95 8.56
CA ILE A 33 57.91 -13.13 7.70
C ILE A 33 56.50 -13.63 7.44
N ASN A 34 56.13 -13.80 6.17
CA ASN A 34 54.80 -14.30 5.75
C ASN A 34 53.61 -13.61 6.46
N GLY A 35 53.76 -12.32 6.80
CA GLY A 35 52.74 -11.53 7.50
C GLY A 35 52.77 -11.57 9.04
N ASP A 36 53.64 -12.38 9.65
CA ASP A 36 53.85 -12.43 11.11
C ASP A 36 55.08 -11.59 11.51
N THR A 37 54.93 -10.77 12.55
CA THR A 37 56.03 -9.92 13.07
C THR A 37 56.89 -10.73 14.03
N LEU A 38 58.19 -10.85 13.75
CA LEU A 38 59.13 -11.53 14.63
C LEU A 38 59.48 -10.68 15.86
N PHE A 39 60.00 -9.48 15.61
CA PHE A 39 60.39 -8.47 16.60
C PHE A 39 60.50 -7.10 15.89
N LYS A 40 60.78 -6.04 16.65
CA LYS A 40 60.89 -4.67 16.14
C LYS A 40 62.27 -4.09 16.43
N PHE A 41 62.84 -3.35 15.47
CA PHE A 41 64.02 -2.53 15.70
C PHE A 41 63.62 -1.10 16.05
N TYR A 42 64.37 -0.49 16.96
CA TYR A 42 64.14 0.88 17.42
C TYR A 42 65.33 1.80 17.12
N ALA A 43 66.53 1.24 16.87
CA ALA A 43 67.73 2.00 16.59
C ALA A 43 68.33 1.73 15.19
N PRO A 44 68.97 2.73 14.55
CA PRO A 44 69.73 2.55 13.32
C PRO A 44 71.04 1.78 13.58
N GLN A 45 71.63 1.22 12.52
CA GLN A 45 72.89 0.48 12.61
C GLN A 45 73.81 0.76 11.40
N GLY A 46 75.02 1.23 11.68
CA GLY A 46 75.98 1.59 10.63
C GLY A 46 75.40 2.68 9.72
N MET A 47 75.38 2.42 8.41
CA MET A 47 74.80 3.32 7.40
C MET A 47 73.29 3.12 7.17
N PHE A 48 72.66 2.14 7.81
CA PHE A 48 71.23 1.83 7.62
C PHE A 48 70.36 2.55 8.65
N ASN A 49 69.29 3.19 8.17
CA ASN A 49 68.21 3.65 9.06
C ASN A 49 67.40 2.46 9.61
N THR A 50 66.57 2.69 10.63
CA THR A 50 65.84 1.61 11.33
C THR A 50 64.94 0.79 10.39
N ARG A 51 64.32 1.43 9.39
CA ARG A 51 63.45 0.77 8.40
C ARG A 51 64.24 -0.06 7.38
N GLU A 52 65.31 0.50 6.84
CA GLU A 52 66.21 -0.20 5.90
C GLU A 52 66.84 -1.42 6.57
N ARG A 53 67.28 -1.28 7.82
CA ARG A 53 67.80 -2.38 8.63
C ARG A 53 66.76 -3.49 8.80
N ALA A 54 65.54 -3.14 9.20
CA ALA A 54 64.45 -4.11 9.34
C ALA A 54 64.13 -4.81 8.01
N GLY A 55 64.15 -4.08 6.89
CA GLY A 55 63.96 -4.61 5.54
C GLY A 55 65.09 -5.56 5.09
N VAL A 56 66.36 -5.20 5.31
CA VAL A 56 67.52 -6.04 4.97
C VAL A 56 67.53 -7.31 5.80
N VAL A 57 67.27 -7.22 7.11
CA VAL A 57 67.19 -8.40 7.98
C VAL A 57 66.01 -9.29 7.57
N THR A 58 64.86 -8.71 7.24
CA THR A 58 63.69 -9.44 6.71
C THR A 58 64.07 -10.20 5.43
N ALA A 59 64.71 -9.53 4.47
CA ALA A 59 65.12 -10.15 3.21
C ALA A 59 66.15 -11.28 3.41
N ARG A 60 67.11 -11.11 4.33
CA ARG A 60 68.09 -12.16 4.68
C ARG A 60 67.43 -13.36 5.32
N ILE A 61 66.51 -13.15 6.26
CA ILE A 61 65.80 -14.25 6.91
C ILE A 61 64.90 -14.97 5.90
N GLN A 62 64.21 -14.25 5.01
CA GLN A 62 63.41 -14.85 3.94
C GLN A 62 64.27 -15.68 2.98
N ALA A 63 65.44 -15.18 2.60
CA ALA A 63 66.38 -15.91 1.77
C ALA A 63 66.91 -17.18 2.45
N LEU A 64 67.13 -17.13 3.77
CA LEU A 64 67.56 -18.29 4.58
C LEU A 64 66.47 -19.37 4.68
N ILE A 65 65.21 -18.99 4.92
CA ILE A 65 64.09 -19.95 4.99
C ILE A 65 63.88 -20.69 3.67
N ASN A 66 64.15 -20.02 2.55
CA ASN A 66 64.00 -20.61 1.22
C ASN A 66 65.13 -21.60 0.86
N ARG A 67 66.20 -21.71 1.68
CA ARG A 67 67.25 -22.70 1.46
C ARG A 67 66.80 -24.08 1.96
N LEU A 68 66.97 -25.10 1.12
CA LEU A 68 66.56 -26.49 1.38
C LEU A 68 67.32 -27.14 2.56
N ASP A 69 68.48 -26.62 2.94
CA ASP A 69 69.34 -27.12 4.01
C ASP A 69 69.19 -26.34 5.33
N PHE A 70 68.25 -25.39 5.42
CA PHE A 70 68.10 -24.54 6.59
C PHE A 70 67.58 -25.30 7.81
N LYS A 71 68.38 -25.31 8.90
CA LYS A 71 67.99 -25.84 10.21
C LYS A 71 67.96 -24.70 11.23
N PRO A 72 66.79 -24.37 11.84
CA PRO A 72 66.68 -23.29 12.82
C PRO A 72 67.67 -23.41 13.99
N ASP A 73 68.00 -24.63 14.40
CA ASP A 73 68.91 -24.89 15.52
C ASP A 73 70.37 -24.49 15.24
N SER A 74 70.77 -24.42 13.97
CA SER A 74 72.13 -24.03 13.55
C SER A 74 72.38 -22.52 13.61
N LEU A 75 71.37 -21.71 13.96
CA LEU A 75 71.57 -20.29 14.26
C LEU A 75 72.39 -20.14 15.54
N ASN A 76 73.51 -19.44 15.42
CA ASN A 76 74.46 -19.22 16.50
C ASN A 76 74.60 -17.74 16.83
N LEU A 77 74.60 -17.43 18.12
CA LEU A 77 74.87 -16.10 18.66
C LEU A 77 76.35 -15.99 19.01
N ARG A 78 77.02 -14.96 18.48
CA ARG A 78 78.38 -14.57 18.88
C ARG A 78 78.34 -13.17 19.47
N ASN A 79 78.85 -13.00 20.68
CA ASN A 79 78.90 -11.71 21.36
C ASN A 79 80.31 -11.13 21.24
N ASP A 80 80.42 -9.93 20.70
CA ASP A 80 81.64 -9.13 20.66
C ASP A 80 81.51 -7.92 21.63
N SER A 81 82.57 -7.15 21.83
CA SER A 81 82.63 -6.01 22.76
C SER A 81 81.67 -4.88 22.40
N THR A 82 81.30 -4.73 21.12
CA THR A 82 80.42 -3.64 20.64
C THR A 82 79.13 -4.11 19.96
N ILE A 83 79.06 -5.35 19.49
CA ILE A 83 77.89 -5.90 18.77
C ILE A 83 77.67 -7.39 19.08
N SER A 84 76.41 -7.82 19.11
CA SER A 84 76.01 -9.22 19.24
C SER A 84 75.44 -9.71 17.93
N VAL A 85 76.10 -10.69 17.29
CA VAL A 85 75.79 -11.13 15.92
C VAL A 85 75.12 -12.49 15.93
N ILE A 86 73.96 -12.59 15.26
CA ILE A 86 73.31 -13.87 14.96
C ILE A 86 73.71 -14.28 13.54
N SER A 87 74.27 -15.47 13.42
CA SER A 87 74.82 -16.00 12.17
C SER A 87 74.31 -17.41 11.87
N TYR A 88 74.27 -17.76 10.57
CA TYR A 88 73.94 -19.08 10.06
C TYR A 88 75.07 -19.52 9.11
N ASN A 89 75.73 -20.66 9.37
CA ASN A 89 76.86 -21.16 8.55
C ASN A 89 77.89 -20.09 8.18
N ASN A 90 78.34 -19.29 9.16
CA ASN A 90 79.25 -18.15 9.02
C ASN A 90 78.72 -16.92 8.25
N GLU A 91 77.46 -16.93 7.76
CA GLU A 91 76.81 -15.74 7.20
C GLU A 91 76.08 -14.94 8.29
N ILE A 92 76.21 -13.62 8.26
CA ILE A 92 75.58 -12.72 9.24
C ILE A 92 74.10 -12.51 8.89
N VAL A 93 73.21 -13.00 9.73
CA VAL A 93 71.76 -12.81 9.58
C VAL A 93 71.36 -11.43 10.09
N MET A 94 71.78 -11.11 11.31
CA MET A 94 71.54 -9.81 11.94
C MET A 94 72.56 -9.55 13.05
N ALA A 95 72.68 -8.30 13.47
CA ALA A 95 73.39 -7.95 14.69
C ALA A 95 72.56 -7.01 15.56
N VAL A 96 72.81 -7.04 16.86
CA VAL A 96 72.16 -6.25 17.91
C VAL A 96 73.22 -5.36 18.55
N ASN A 97 72.93 -4.07 18.71
CA ASN A 97 73.82 -3.10 19.32
C ASN A 97 73.29 -2.63 20.69
N ASP A 98 74.09 -1.87 21.45
CA ASP A 98 73.70 -1.39 22.78
C ASP A 98 72.54 -0.36 22.70
N LYS A 99 72.40 0.32 21.56
CA LYS A 99 71.27 1.23 21.30
C LYS A 99 69.95 0.49 21.12
N ASP A 100 69.96 -0.78 20.72
CA ASP A 100 68.75 -1.61 20.69
C ASP A 100 68.35 -2.02 22.11
N ALA A 101 69.34 -2.32 22.96
CA ALA A 101 69.16 -2.66 24.36
C ALA A 101 68.60 -1.49 25.18
N SER A 102 68.93 -0.23 24.84
CA SER A 102 68.37 0.94 25.54
C SER A 102 66.85 1.11 25.41
N PHE A 103 66.20 0.40 24.48
CA PHE A 103 64.74 0.36 24.35
C PHE A 103 64.11 -0.90 24.98
N SER A 104 64.89 -1.69 25.70
CA SER A 104 64.49 -2.91 26.39
C SER A 104 64.99 -2.90 27.85
N GLU A 105 64.38 -3.71 28.71
CA GLU A 105 64.91 -3.96 30.07
C GLU A 105 66.06 -4.98 30.08
N LEU A 106 66.43 -5.51 28.90
CA LEU A 106 67.47 -6.53 28.71
C LEU A 106 68.79 -5.91 28.24
N ASP A 107 69.90 -6.40 28.78
CA ASP A 107 71.22 -6.06 28.27
C ASP A 107 71.43 -6.62 26.84
N ARG A 108 72.32 -6.03 26.04
CA ARG A 108 72.53 -6.39 24.62
C ARG A 108 72.68 -7.90 24.38
N PRO A 109 73.50 -8.66 25.14
CA PRO A 109 73.63 -10.10 24.94
C PRO A 109 72.33 -10.85 25.25
N GLN A 110 71.56 -10.39 26.24
CA GLN A 110 70.27 -10.98 26.63
C GLN A 110 69.18 -10.67 25.60
N LEU A 111 69.17 -9.46 25.04
CA LEU A 111 68.28 -9.08 23.94
C LEU A 111 68.59 -9.87 22.67
N ALA A 112 69.87 -10.06 22.34
CA ALA A 112 70.26 -10.88 21.21
C ALA A 112 69.90 -12.37 21.41
N ALA A 113 70.01 -12.88 22.63
CA ALA A 113 69.56 -14.23 22.96
C ALA A 113 68.03 -14.38 22.88
N SER A 114 67.27 -13.35 23.29
CA SER A 114 65.81 -13.36 23.17
C SER A 114 65.36 -13.33 21.70
N TYR A 115 66.01 -12.53 20.86
CA TYR A 115 65.79 -12.53 19.40
C TYR A 115 66.15 -13.87 18.77
N LEU A 116 67.27 -14.49 19.18
CA LEU A 116 67.62 -15.85 18.73
C LEU A 116 66.54 -16.87 19.11
N ALA A 117 66.03 -16.82 20.34
CA ALA A 117 64.98 -17.73 20.80
C ALA A 117 63.66 -17.53 20.02
N VAL A 118 63.29 -16.27 19.76
CA VAL A 118 62.13 -15.92 18.93
C VAL A 118 62.31 -16.44 17.50
N LEU A 119 63.50 -16.25 16.91
CA LEU A 119 63.84 -16.76 15.58
C LEU A 119 63.76 -18.29 15.55
N LYS A 120 64.40 -19.01 16.47
CA LYS A 120 64.37 -20.48 16.50
C LYS A 120 62.94 -21.01 16.64
N ARG A 121 62.13 -20.43 17.53
CA ARG A 121 60.74 -20.84 17.74
C ARG A 121 59.85 -20.54 16.54
N LYS A 122 59.85 -19.30 16.04
CA LYS A 122 58.95 -18.89 14.94
C LYS A 122 59.37 -19.52 13.61
N LEU A 123 60.68 -19.60 13.32
CA LEU A 123 61.17 -20.28 12.12
C LEU A 123 61.00 -21.80 12.20
N GLY A 124 61.14 -22.42 13.39
CA GLY A 124 60.83 -23.84 13.60
C GLY A 124 59.38 -24.18 13.24
N ASN A 125 58.43 -23.37 13.68
CA ASN A 125 57.00 -23.55 13.37
C ASN A 125 56.68 -23.40 11.86
N VAL A 126 57.49 -22.63 11.11
CA VAL A 126 57.33 -22.51 9.64
C VAL A 126 57.68 -23.83 8.94
N PHE A 127 58.67 -24.57 9.45
CA PHE A 127 59.03 -25.90 8.92
C PHE A 127 58.11 -27.01 9.42
N GLU A 128 57.62 -26.94 10.67
CA GLU A 128 56.64 -27.91 11.18
C GLU A 128 55.30 -27.82 10.43
N ASN A 129 54.84 -26.61 10.09
CA ASN A 129 53.61 -26.42 9.31
C ASN A 129 53.72 -26.90 7.85
N ASN A 130 54.94 -27.04 7.31
CA ASN A 130 55.22 -27.58 5.98
C ASN A 130 55.77 -29.02 6.02
N SER A 131 55.72 -29.69 7.18
CA SER A 131 56.15 -31.08 7.30
C SER A 131 55.27 -31.97 6.43
N VAL A 132 55.89 -32.94 5.73
CA VAL A 132 55.22 -33.93 4.87
C VAL A 132 54.06 -34.60 5.62
N LYS A 133 54.20 -34.82 6.94
CA LYS A 133 53.16 -35.38 7.81
C LYS A 133 51.90 -34.49 7.90
N GLN A 134 52.07 -33.17 7.96
CA GLN A 134 50.95 -32.22 8.01
C GLN A 134 50.25 -32.11 6.66
N ILE A 135 51.01 -32.10 5.56
CA ILE A 135 50.45 -32.12 4.21
C ILE A 135 49.60 -33.38 4.00
N ILE A 136 50.09 -34.56 4.43
CA ILE A 136 49.34 -35.82 4.35
C ILE A 136 48.06 -35.73 5.19
N THR A 137 48.11 -35.17 6.39
CA THR A 137 46.95 -35.04 7.28
C THR A 137 45.89 -34.10 6.68
N ASN A 138 46.30 -32.94 6.15
CA ASN A 138 45.41 -32.00 5.47
C ASN A 138 44.78 -32.63 4.21
N ILE A 139 45.54 -33.44 3.44
CA ILE A 139 45.00 -34.18 2.29
C ILE A 139 43.94 -35.19 2.75
N LEU A 140 44.19 -35.93 3.82
CA LEU A 140 43.22 -36.88 4.37
C LEU A 140 41.94 -36.19 4.87
N GLU A 141 42.05 -35.05 5.54
CA GLU A 141 40.90 -34.23 5.96
C GLU A 141 40.11 -33.70 4.76
N ALA A 142 40.79 -33.20 3.72
CA ALA A 142 40.13 -32.73 2.50
C ALA A 142 39.40 -33.88 1.77
N VAL A 143 40.01 -35.07 1.69
CA VAL A 143 39.38 -36.26 1.13
C VAL A 143 38.16 -36.67 1.96
N ALA A 144 38.24 -36.63 3.29
CA ALA A 144 37.10 -36.92 4.16
C ALA A 144 35.92 -35.95 3.93
N VAL A 145 36.20 -34.65 3.78
CA VAL A 145 35.18 -33.64 3.45
C VAL A 145 34.56 -33.90 2.07
N ILE A 146 35.36 -34.23 1.05
CA ILE A 146 34.85 -34.56 -0.29
C ILE A 146 33.95 -35.80 -0.24
N ILE A 147 34.35 -36.84 0.49
CA ILE A 147 33.54 -38.07 0.68
C ILE A 147 32.23 -37.73 1.39
N LEU A 148 32.26 -36.90 2.44
CA LEU A 148 31.06 -36.47 3.15
C LEU A 148 30.10 -35.72 2.23
N VAL A 149 30.61 -34.79 1.42
CA VAL A 149 29.80 -34.03 0.46
C VAL A 149 29.22 -34.94 -0.62
N ALA A 150 30.00 -35.90 -1.13
CA ALA A 150 29.51 -36.89 -2.09
C ALA A 150 28.38 -37.75 -1.49
N LEU A 151 28.51 -38.17 -0.23
CA LEU A 151 27.45 -38.89 0.51
C LEU A 151 26.19 -38.03 0.70
N LEU A 152 26.34 -36.75 1.04
CA LEU A 152 25.21 -35.82 1.16
C LEU A 152 24.51 -35.60 -0.18
N ILE A 153 25.27 -35.40 -1.27
CA ILE A 153 24.73 -35.28 -2.63
C ILE A 153 24.02 -36.57 -3.05
N TRP A 154 24.58 -37.74 -2.73
CA TRP A 154 23.92 -39.03 -2.95
C TRP A 154 22.60 -39.13 -2.17
N GLY A 155 22.59 -38.72 -0.90
CA GLY A 155 21.40 -38.66 -0.05
C GLY A 155 20.31 -37.75 -0.62
N VAL A 156 20.67 -36.53 -1.04
CA VAL A 156 19.76 -35.59 -1.71
C VAL A 156 19.21 -36.19 -3.00
N ASN A 157 20.07 -36.77 -3.86
CA ASN A 157 19.63 -37.42 -5.09
C ASN A 157 18.65 -38.56 -4.83
N LYS A 158 18.89 -39.37 -3.79
CA LYS A 158 17.99 -40.46 -3.37
C LYS A 158 16.67 -39.93 -2.84
N ALA A 159 16.70 -38.90 -1.99
CA ALA A 159 15.50 -38.26 -1.44
C ALA A 159 14.62 -37.63 -2.54
N PHE A 160 15.22 -36.87 -3.46
CA PHE A 160 14.48 -36.26 -4.57
C PHE A 160 13.95 -37.30 -5.57
N ARG A 161 14.66 -38.42 -5.78
CA ARG A 161 14.13 -39.55 -6.54
C ARG A 161 12.90 -40.13 -5.86
N TRP A 162 12.93 -40.30 -4.54
CA TRP A 162 11.79 -40.80 -3.76
C TRP A 162 10.61 -39.83 -3.79
N ILE A 163 10.85 -38.53 -3.59
CA ILE A 163 9.83 -37.47 -3.68
C ILE A 163 9.18 -37.47 -5.05
N ARG A 164 9.97 -37.53 -6.13
CA ARG A 164 9.47 -37.57 -7.52
C ARG A 164 8.57 -38.78 -7.76
N LEU A 165 8.95 -39.96 -7.28
CA LEU A 165 8.13 -41.17 -7.41
C LEU A 165 6.84 -41.07 -6.59
N ARG A 166 6.91 -40.47 -5.39
CA ARG A 166 5.75 -40.27 -4.52
C ARG A 166 4.79 -39.22 -5.08
N THR A 167 5.29 -38.13 -5.67
CA THR A 167 4.45 -37.13 -6.32
C THR A 167 3.75 -37.69 -7.55
N ILE A 168 4.42 -38.49 -8.39
CA ILE A 168 3.77 -39.14 -9.55
C ILE A 168 2.62 -40.04 -9.09
N LYS A 169 2.88 -40.96 -8.14
CA LYS A 169 1.84 -41.87 -7.62
C LYS A 169 0.69 -41.14 -6.91
N ALA A 170 0.99 -40.11 -6.12
CA ALA A 170 -0.02 -39.32 -5.44
C ALA A 170 -0.85 -38.46 -6.41
N TRP A 171 -0.23 -38.01 -7.50
CA TRP A 171 -0.91 -37.26 -8.55
C TRP A 171 -1.82 -38.17 -9.38
N GLU A 172 -1.38 -39.36 -9.76
CA GLU A 172 -2.20 -40.38 -10.44
C GLU A 172 -3.44 -40.74 -9.62
N SER A 173 -3.28 -41.06 -8.33
CA SER A 173 -4.42 -41.42 -7.46
C SER A 173 -5.39 -40.27 -7.18
N ARG A 174 -4.90 -39.03 -7.10
CA ARG A 174 -5.77 -37.83 -6.98
C ARG A 174 -6.50 -37.53 -8.29
N MET A 175 -5.85 -37.78 -9.42
CA MET A 175 -6.43 -37.60 -10.75
C MET A 175 -7.53 -38.61 -11.05
N GLU A 176 -7.36 -39.88 -10.67
CA GLU A 176 -8.43 -40.89 -10.77
C GLU A 176 -9.69 -40.46 -10.01
N LYS A 177 -9.53 -39.90 -8.80
CA LYS A 177 -10.65 -39.40 -7.97
C LYS A 177 -11.30 -38.13 -8.52
N LEU A 178 -10.56 -37.28 -9.22
CA LEU A 178 -11.06 -36.04 -9.81
C LEU A 178 -11.70 -36.27 -11.20
N ALA A 179 -11.17 -37.21 -11.98
CA ALA A 179 -11.76 -37.67 -13.24
C ALA A 179 -13.12 -38.34 -12.99
N ALA A 180 -13.25 -39.13 -11.92
CA ALA A 180 -14.53 -39.70 -11.47
C ALA A 180 -15.59 -38.65 -11.08
N LYS A 181 -15.19 -37.39 -10.85
CA LYS A 181 -16.06 -36.25 -10.52
C LYS A 181 -16.27 -35.26 -11.69
N GLY A 182 -15.88 -35.63 -12.92
CA GLY A 182 -16.16 -34.86 -14.13
C GLY A 182 -15.26 -33.67 -14.41
N ALA A 183 -14.09 -33.56 -13.76
CA ALA A 183 -13.14 -32.48 -14.03
C ALA A 183 -12.35 -32.69 -15.34
N PRO A 184 -12.05 -31.62 -16.13
CA PRO A 184 -11.33 -31.74 -17.38
C PRO A 184 -9.88 -32.22 -17.17
N VAL A 185 -9.63 -33.49 -17.51
CA VAL A 185 -8.36 -34.22 -17.29
C VAL A 185 -7.18 -33.64 -18.09
N GLY A 186 -7.45 -32.83 -19.13
CA GLY A 186 -6.44 -32.25 -20.02
C GLY A 186 -5.48 -31.24 -19.36
N TYR A 187 -5.89 -30.53 -18.30
CA TYR A 187 -5.01 -29.59 -17.59
C TYR A 187 -3.94 -30.31 -16.74
N ALA A 188 -4.20 -31.56 -16.35
CA ALA A 188 -3.36 -32.31 -15.43
C ALA A 188 -2.05 -32.81 -16.05
N HIS A 189 -2.05 -33.14 -17.35
CA HIS A 189 -0.84 -33.52 -18.06
C HIS A 189 0.09 -32.33 -18.31
N ARG A 190 -0.43 -31.09 -18.33
CA ARG A 190 0.37 -29.88 -18.52
C ARG A 190 1.13 -29.46 -17.26
N LEU A 191 0.63 -29.76 -16.06
CA LEU A 191 1.26 -29.34 -14.79
C LEU A 191 2.38 -30.28 -14.30
N LEU A 192 2.32 -31.57 -14.65
CA LEU A 192 3.36 -32.54 -14.31
C LEU A 192 4.78 -32.13 -14.75
N PRO A 193 5.03 -31.64 -15.98
CA PRO A 193 6.36 -31.18 -16.36
C PRO A 193 6.82 -29.96 -15.57
N PHE A 194 5.94 -29.01 -15.21
CA PHE A 194 6.29 -27.87 -14.35
C PHE A 194 6.70 -28.32 -12.95
N ILE A 195 5.92 -29.21 -12.34
CA ILE A 195 6.23 -29.76 -11.01
C ILE A 195 7.56 -30.52 -11.05
N ASN A 196 7.78 -31.34 -12.07
CA ASN A 196 9.02 -32.11 -12.21
C ASN A 196 10.24 -31.21 -12.47
N ASN A 197 10.09 -30.15 -13.27
CA ASN A 197 11.14 -29.16 -13.49
C ASN A 197 11.43 -28.35 -12.22
N LEU A 198 10.40 -28.01 -11.44
CA LEU A 198 10.57 -27.36 -10.14
C LEU A 198 11.33 -28.26 -9.15
N ILE A 199 10.96 -29.55 -9.05
CA ILE A 199 11.68 -30.54 -8.22
C ILE A 199 13.15 -30.67 -8.66
N LYS A 200 13.43 -30.67 -9.97
CA LYS A 200 14.81 -30.68 -10.49
C LYS A 200 15.58 -29.40 -10.14
N LEU A 201 14.95 -28.23 -10.27
CA LEU A 201 15.54 -26.93 -9.96
C LEU A 201 15.87 -26.83 -8.47
N VAL A 202 14.92 -27.19 -7.60
CA VAL A 202 15.14 -27.22 -6.14
C VAL A 202 16.26 -28.19 -5.77
N ARG A 203 16.30 -29.39 -6.36
CA ARG A 203 17.40 -30.34 -6.15
C ARG A 203 18.75 -29.73 -6.54
N LEU A 204 18.82 -29.07 -7.70
CA LEU A 204 20.04 -28.43 -8.19
C LEU A 204 20.49 -27.31 -7.25
N LEU A 205 19.58 -26.47 -6.78
CA LEU A 205 19.88 -25.41 -5.80
C LEU A 205 20.43 -25.98 -4.49
N ILE A 206 19.85 -27.09 -3.98
CA ILE A 206 20.34 -27.74 -2.75
C ILE A 206 21.75 -28.32 -2.96
N ILE A 207 22.01 -28.94 -4.12
CA ILE A 207 23.36 -29.46 -4.43
C ILE A 207 24.36 -28.31 -4.54
N LEU A 208 24.02 -27.23 -5.24
CA LEU A 208 24.87 -26.04 -5.34
C LEU A 208 25.14 -25.42 -3.96
N LEU A 209 24.12 -25.35 -3.10
CA LEU A 209 24.26 -24.88 -1.73
C LEU A 209 25.19 -25.78 -0.90
N LEU A 210 25.05 -27.10 -1.00
CA LEU A 210 25.93 -28.04 -0.31
C LEU A 210 27.39 -27.90 -0.77
N VAL A 211 27.62 -27.79 -2.09
CA VAL A 211 28.96 -27.56 -2.64
C VAL A 211 29.51 -26.23 -2.17
N TYR A 212 28.69 -25.17 -2.20
CA TYR A 212 29.07 -23.85 -1.71
C TYR A 212 29.47 -23.89 -0.23
N LEU A 213 28.71 -24.57 0.63
CA LEU A 213 29.02 -24.70 2.06
C LEU A 213 30.27 -25.56 2.33
N ALA A 214 30.63 -26.47 1.42
CA ALA A 214 31.83 -27.29 1.55
C ALA A 214 33.11 -26.53 1.18
N LEU A 215 33.04 -25.55 0.27
CA LEU A 215 34.20 -24.79 -0.19
C LEU A 215 34.95 -24.07 0.95
N PRO A 216 34.30 -23.35 1.88
CA PRO A 216 34.99 -22.78 3.02
C PRO A 216 35.70 -23.81 3.90
N VAL A 217 35.08 -24.97 4.12
CA VAL A 217 35.68 -26.04 4.93
C VAL A 217 36.95 -26.57 4.25
N LEU A 218 36.90 -26.80 2.94
CA LEU A 218 38.06 -27.23 2.15
C LEU A 218 39.19 -26.18 2.14
N PHE A 219 38.86 -24.89 2.01
CA PHE A 219 39.85 -23.82 2.06
C PHE A 219 40.39 -23.56 3.48
N TYR A 220 39.64 -23.90 4.53
CA TYR A 220 40.12 -23.76 5.90
C TYR A 220 41.22 -24.78 6.27
N ILE A 221 41.18 -25.97 5.64
CA ILE A 221 42.14 -27.07 5.87
C ILE A 221 43.56 -26.69 5.42
N PHE A 222 43.72 -25.93 4.34
CA PHE A 222 45.03 -25.53 3.83
C PHE A 222 45.43 -24.13 4.33
N PRO A 223 46.58 -23.97 5.05
CA PRO A 223 46.98 -22.69 5.62
C PRO A 223 47.03 -21.51 4.63
N SER A 224 47.42 -21.78 3.38
CA SER A 224 47.52 -20.77 2.32
C SER A 224 46.17 -20.29 1.78
N SER A 225 45.09 -21.08 1.91
CA SER A 225 43.75 -20.74 1.40
C SER A 225 42.74 -20.35 2.48
N LYS A 226 43.13 -20.37 3.76
CA LYS A 226 42.31 -19.89 4.91
C LYS A 226 41.66 -18.51 4.69
N PRO A 227 42.32 -17.49 4.09
CA PRO A 227 41.67 -16.20 3.85
C PRO A 227 40.44 -16.29 2.94
N PHE A 228 40.46 -17.17 1.93
CA PHE A 228 39.32 -17.39 1.03
C PHE A 228 38.15 -18.07 1.74
N ALA A 229 38.43 -18.97 2.68
CA ALA A 229 37.39 -19.59 3.50
C ALA A 229 36.60 -18.55 4.31
N VAL A 230 37.32 -17.60 4.94
CA VAL A 230 36.71 -16.54 5.75
C VAL A 230 35.87 -15.60 4.88
N GLN A 231 36.35 -15.22 3.69
CA GLN A 231 35.59 -14.38 2.75
C GLN A 231 34.30 -15.07 2.27
N LEU A 232 34.37 -16.36 1.91
CA LEU A 232 33.19 -17.12 1.47
C LEU A 232 32.14 -17.23 2.59
N ILE A 233 32.56 -17.47 3.84
CA ILE A 233 31.65 -17.47 4.99
C ILE A 233 31.01 -16.09 5.16
N GLY A 234 31.78 -15.01 4.99
CA GLY A 234 31.30 -13.63 5.05
C GLY A 234 30.16 -13.33 4.08
N PHE A 235 30.24 -13.80 2.83
CA PHE A 235 29.18 -13.58 1.84
C PHE A 235 27.80 -14.14 2.23
N VAL A 236 27.72 -15.13 3.12
CA VAL A 236 26.44 -15.62 3.67
C VAL A 236 26.14 -15.01 5.02
N VAL A 237 27.13 -15.00 5.91
CA VAL A 237 26.92 -14.63 7.31
C VAL A 237 26.70 -13.14 7.47
N ASP A 238 27.38 -12.29 6.70
CA ASP A 238 27.28 -10.84 6.86
C ASP A 238 25.91 -10.30 6.43
N PRO A 239 25.35 -10.66 5.25
CA PRO A 239 23.97 -10.29 4.92
C PRO A 239 22.95 -10.82 5.94
N LEU A 240 23.15 -12.03 6.47
CA LEU A 240 22.27 -12.61 7.47
C LEU A 240 22.33 -11.81 8.79
N LYS A 241 23.53 -11.43 9.23
CA LYS A 241 23.74 -10.55 10.39
C LYS A 241 23.12 -9.19 10.17
N ASP A 242 23.29 -8.57 9.00
CA ASP A 242 22.74 -7.27 8.67
C ASP A 242 21.21 -7.28 8.72
N ILE A 243 20.59 -8.34 8.18
CA ILE A 243 19.14 -8.55 8.29
C ILE A 243 18.71 -8.68 9.77
N LEU A 244 19.43 -9.48 10.55
CA LEU A 244 19.09 -9.70 11.96
C LEU A 244 19.26 -8.42 12.79
N LEU A 245 20.34 -7.67 12.56
CA LEU A 245 20.57 -6.36 13.17
C LEU A 245 19.48 -5.36 12.77
N ALA A 246 19.08 -5.32 11.49
CA ALA A 246 18.00 -4.46 11.03
C ALA A 246 16.67 -4.80 11.73
N VAL A 247 16.36 -6.08 11.95
CA VAL A 247 15.18 -6.50 12.70
C VAL A 247 15.25 -6.03 14.15
N VAL A 248 16.41 -6.19 14.80
CA VAL A 248 16.60 -5.72 16.19
C VAL A 248 16.48 -4.19 16.29
N HIS A 249 17.08 -3.45 15.36
CA HIS A 249 16.98 -1.98 15.29
C HIS A 249 15.56 -1.50 14.97
N PHE A 250 14.71 -2.34 14.38
CA PHE A 250 13.30 -2.03 14.13
C PHE A 250 12.41 -2.19 15.38
N ILE A 251 12.84 -2.93 16.41
CA ILE A 251 12.04 -3.17 17.63
C ILE A 251 11.57 -1.88 18.31
N PRO A 252 12.42 -0.84 18.52
CA PRO A 252 11.96 0.42 19.09
C PRO A 252 10.91 1.13 18.23
N ASN A 253 11.08 1.13 16.90
CA ASN A 253 10.11 1.71 15.97
C ASN A 253 8.77 0.96 16.01
N LEU A 254 8.81 -0.37 16.09
CA LEU A 254 7.61 -1.20 16.24
C LEU A 254 6.84 -0.87 17.53
N LEU A 255 7.55 -0.63 18.64
CA LEU A 255 6.94 -0.18 19.89
C LEU A 255 6.27 1.18 19.70
N THR A 256 6.95 2.16 19.09
CA THR A 256 6.37 3.49 18.82
C THR A 256 5.12 3.39 17.94
N ILE A 257 5.16 2.59 16.87
CA ILE A 257 4.00 2.34 16.00
C ILE A 257 2.84 1.73 16.79
N THR A 258 3.16 0.78 17.68
CA THR A 258 2.17 0.11 18.53
C THR A 258 1.52 1.11 19.49
N VAL A 259 2.30 2.01 20.11
CA VAL A 259 1.78 3.09 20.96
C VAL A 259 0.89 4.03 20.16
N ILE A 260 1.32 4.51 18.98
CA ILE A 260 0.52 5.38 18.11
C ILE A 260 -0.81 4.72 17.74
N TYR A 261 -0.78 3.42 17.39
CA TYR A 261 -1.97 2.65 17.06
C TYR A 261 -2.94 2.58 18.25
N PHE A 262 -2.46 2.25 19.44
CA PHE A 262 -3.32 2.17 20.63
C PHE A 262 -3.89 3.53 21.01
N VAL A 263 -3.06 4.58 21.04
CA VAL A 263 -3.51 5.96 21.30
C VAL A 263 -4.60 6.36 20.31
N THR A 264 -4.35 6.22 19.01
CA THR A 264 -5.33 6.54 17.96
C THR A 264 -6.63 5.74 18.17
N ARG A 265 -6.53 4.44 18.43
CA ARG A 265 -7.68 3.56 18.66
C ARG A 265 -8.53 4.02 19.86
N TYR A 266 -7.90 4.41 20.97
CA TYR A 266 -8.62 4.91 22.13
C TYR A 266 -9.27 6.27 21.86
N VAL A 267 -8.58 7.17 21.15
CA VAL A 267 -9.17 8.46 20.76
C VAL A 267 -10.34 8.26 19.80
N VAL A 268 -10.25 7.36 18.80
CA VAL A 268 -11.38 7.05 17.90
C VAL A 268 -12.55 6.48 18.70
N LYS A 269 -12.29 5.61 19.69
CA LYS A 269 -13.32 5.06 20.57
C LYS A 269 -13.99 6.16 21.40
N LEU A 270 -13.23 7.12 21.91
CA LEU A 270 -13.74 8.27 22.66
C LEU A 270 -14.62 9.18 21.78
N VAL A 271 -14.14 9.56 20.59
CA VAL A 271 -14.94 10.38 19.66
C VAL A 271 -16.22 9.66 19.24
N LYS A 272 -16.17 8.34 19.03
CA LYS A 272 -17.37 7.54 18.75
C LYS A 272 -18.37 7.58 19.90
N PHE A 273 -17.88 7.49 21.13
CA PHE A 273 -18.72 7.58 22.33
C PHE A 273 -19.41 8.93 22.38
N LEU A 274 -18.67 10.04 22.27
CA LEU A 274 -19.23 11.39 22.24
C LEU A 274 -20.27 11.59 21.13
N ALA A 275 -19.99 11.10 19.92
CA ALA A 275 -20.93 11.20 18.80
C ALA A 275 -22.25 10.47 19.07
N ARG A 276 -22.22 9.32 19.75
CA ARG A 276 -23.44 8.59 20.13
C ARG A 276 -24.23 9.30 21.23
N GLU A 277 -23.55 9.91 22.19
CA GLU A 277 -24.21 10.70 23.23
C GLU A 277 -24.91 11.94 22.64
N ILE A 278 -24.31 12.57 21.62
CA ILE A 278 -24.94 13.68 20.88
C ILE A 278 -26.12 13.17 20.04
N GLU A 279 -25.98 12.04 19.35
CA GLU A 279 -27.06 11.42 18.57
C GLU A 279 -28.28 11.07 19.45
N ASN A 280 -28.04 10.54 20.65
CA ASN A 280 -29.09 10.19 21.61
C ASN A 280 -29.69 11.41 22.34
N GLY A 281 -29.16 12.62 22.11
CA GLY A 281 -29.62 13.85 22.77
C GLY A 281 -29.21 13.99 24.23
N ALA A 282 -28.31 13.13 24.75
CA ALA A 282 -27.76 13.25 26.10
C ALA A 282 -26.81 14.45 26.24
N ILE A 283 -26.15 14.83 25.14
CA ILE A 283 -25.30 16.02 25.03
C ILE A 283 -25.84 16.88 23.89
N THR A 284 -26.41 18.04 24.21
CA THR A 284 -26.86 19.02 23.21
C THR A 284 -25.78 20.05 22.96
N LEU A 285 -25.34 20.18 21.72
CA LEU A 285 -24.41 21.23 21.28
C LEU A 285 -25.20 22.31 20.52
N ASN A 286 -25.02 23.57 20.91
CA ASN A 286 -25.74 24.67 20.27
C ASN A 286 -25.38 24.75 18.77
N GLY A 287 -26.41 24.79 17.91
CA GLY A 287 -26.24 24.81 16.45
C GLY A 287 -25.81 23.48 15.80
N PHE A 288 -25.74 22.38 16.56
CA PHE A 288 -25.38 21.07 16.02
C PHE A 288 -26.54 20.08 16.18
N TYR A 289 -27.08 19.61 15.05
CA TYR A 289 -28.20 18.67 15.06
C TYR A 289 -27.72 17.25 15.41
N PRO A 290 -28.49 16.47 16.20
CA PRO A 290 -28.15 15.09 16.55
C PRO A 290 -27.85 14.20 15.33
N GLU A 291 -28.54 14.43 14.22
CA GLU A 291 -28.42 13.64 12.99
C GLU A 291 -27.07 13.88 12.27
N TRP A 292 -26.32 14.93 12.63
CA TRP A 292 -24.98 15.17 12.12
C TRP A 292 -23.92 14.36 12.86
N ALA A 293 -24.19 13.91 14.09
CA ALA A 293 -23.17 13.33 14.97
C ALA A 293 -22.46 12.11 14.36
N ILE A 294 -23.21 11.15 13.82
CA ILE A 294 -22.64 9.95 13.20
C ILE A 294 -21.91 10.26 11.87
N PRO A 295 -22.49 11.05 10.93
CA PRO A 295 -21.76 11.52 9.76
C PRO A 295 -20.45 12.24 10.09
N THR A 296 -20.47 13.18 11.04
CA THR A 296 -19.28 13.92 11.49
C THR A 296 -18.24 12.98 12.09
N TYR A 297 -18.65 12.03 12.94
CA TYR A 297 -17.75 11.01 13.47
C TYR A 297 -17.08 10.18 12.36
N ASN A 298 -17.82 9.77 11.34
CA ASN A 298 -17.26 8.98 10.25
C ASN A 298 -16.17 9.76 9.49
N ILE A 299 -16.37 11.06 9.26
CA ILE A 299 -15.37 11.95 8.66
C ILE A 299 -14.14 12.06 9.56
N ILE A 300 -14.34 12.41 10.84
CA ILE A 300 -13.24 12.55 11.81
C ILE A 300 -12.46 11.24 11.93
N ARG A 301 -13.14 10.08 11.98
CA ARG A 301 -12.51 8.75 12.03
C ARG A 301 -11.59 8.52 10.83
N VAL A 302 -12.02 8.87 9.61
CA VAL A 302 -11.18 8.73 8.42
C VAL A 302 -9.96 9.65 8.50
N LEU A 303 -10.14 10.91 8.91
CA LEU A 303 -9.05 11.87 9.09
C LEU A 303 -8.06 11.41 10.17
N MET A 304 -8.54 10.86 11.29
CA MET A 304 -7.70 10.32 12.35
C MET A 304 -6.86 9.14 11.88
N TYR A 305 -7.43 8.21 11.10
CA TYR A 305 -6.64 7.10 10.55
C TYR A 305 -5.66 7.58 9.49
N ALA A 306 -6.03 8.54 8.63
CA ALA A 306 -5.09 9.14 7.69
C ALA A 306 -3.92 9.82 8.42
N PHE A 307 -4.22 10.58 9.47
CA PHE A 307 -3.20 11.21 10.32
C PHE A 307 -2.33 10.16 11.03
N MET A 308 -2.92 9.08 11.54
CA MET A 308 -2.18 7.96 12.12
C MET A 308 -1.18 7.37 11.13
N PHE A 309 -1.57 7.15 9.87
CA PHE A 309 -0.66 6.65 8.83
C PHE A 309 0.49 7.64 8.57
N VAL A 310 0.19 8.94 8.48
CA VAL A 310 1.21 9.99 8.30
C VAL A 310 2.22 9.99 9.45
N VAL A 311 1.74 9.87 10.69
CA VAL A 311 2.60 9.84 11.89
C VAL A 311 3.41 8.53 11.98
N ILE A 312 2.84 7.39 11.54
CA ILE A 312 3.54 6.09 11.49
C ILE A 312 4.60 6.05 10.39
N PHE A 313 4.40 6.75 9.27
CA PHE A 313 5.21 6.62 8.06
C PHE A 313 6.73 6.75 8.28
N PRO A 314 7.25 7.72 9.06
CA PRO A 314 8.69 7.83 9.33
C PRO A 314 9.30 6.62 10.05
N TYR A 315 8.51 5.86 10.81
CA TYR A 315 8.96 4.71 11.58
C TYR A 315 8.99 3.41 10.76
N LEU A 316 8.46 3.41 9.53
CA LEU A 316 8.50 2.24 8.65
C LEU A 316 9.92 1.98 8.11
N PRO A 317 10.31 0.71 7.92
CA PRO A 317 11.62 0.38 7.38
C PRO A 317 11.76 0.93 5.96
N GLY A 318 12.83 1.66 5.70
CA GLY A 318 13.09 2.28 4.39
C GLY A 318 12.35 3.60 4.14
N SER A 319 11.60 4.16 5.11
CA SER A 319 10.89 5.44 5.00
C SER A 319 11.79 6.62 4.58
N GLN A 320 13.07 6.57 4.96
CA GLN A 320 14.08 7.59 4.65
C GLN A 320 14.69 7.43 3.25
N SER A 321 14.42 6.32 2.55
CA SER A 321 14.91 6.11 1.20
C SER A 321 14.12 6.94 0.19
N LYS A 322 14.84 7.69 -0.66
CA LYS A 322 14.24 8.44 -1.78
C LYS A 322 13.41 7.55 -2.70
N VAL A 323 13.84 6.30 -2.90
CA VAL A 323 13.10 5.33 -3.74
C VAL A 323 11.77 4.97 -3.09
N PHE A 324 11.77 4.70 -1.78
CA PHE A 324 10.54 4.37 -1.05
C PHE A 324 9.56 5.54 -1.02
N GLN A 325 10.06 6.75 -0.80
CA GLN A 325 9.27 7.99 -0.87
C GLN A 325 8.69 8.19 -2.27
N GLY A 326 9.50 8.04 -3.33
CA GLY A 326 9.05 8.16 -4.71
C GLY A 326 7.96 7.16 -5.08
N VAL A 327 8.12 5.89 -4.70
CA VAL A 327 7.10 4.84 -4.92
C VAL A 327 5.83 5.14 -4.14
N THR A 328 5.94 5.57 -2.88
CA THR A 328 4.76 5.92 -2.06
C THR A 328 3.99 7.09 -2.67
N VAL A 329 4.68 8.14 -3.10
CA VAL A 329 4.07 9.31 -3.76
C VAL A 329 3.41 8.87 -5.07
N PHE A 330 4.08 8.08 -5.89
CA PHE A 330 3.53 7.56 -7.14
C PHE A 330 2.24 6.75 -6.92
N ILE A 331 2.23 5.84 -5.94
CA ILE A 331 1.02 5.07 -5.57
C ILE A 331 -0.09 6.02 -5.07
N GLY A 332 0.27 7.03 -4.26
CA GLY A 332 -0.69 8.03 -3.78
C GLY A 332 -1.34 8.82 -4.90
N VAL A 333 -0.56 9.26 -5.89
CA VAL A 333 -1.06 9.96 -7.09
C VAL A 333 -1.94 9.03 -7.92
N LEU A 334 -1.51 7.80 -8.20
CA LEU A 334 -2.32 6.82 -8.94
C LEU A 334 -3.67 6.57 -8.26
N PHE A 335 -3.67 6.38 -6.95
CA PHE A 335 -4.89 6.19 -6.18
C PHE A 335 -5.78 7.43 -6.20
N SER A 336 -5.21 8.62 -6.07
CA SER A 336 -5.94 9.89 -6.13
C SER A 336 -6.61 10.11 -7.48
N LEU A 337 -5.91 9.86 -8.59
CA LEU A 337 -6.45 10.02 -9.94
C LEU A 337 -7.58 9.02 -10.20
N GLY A 338 -7.37 7.75 -9.83
CA GLY A 338 -8.37 6.69 -9.98
C GLY A 338 -9.62 6.86 -9.10
N SER A 339 -9.49 7.55 -7.96
CA SER A 339 -10.57 7.71 -6.99
C SER A 339 -11.37 9.01 -7.12
N SER A 340 -11.04 9.88 -8.09
CA SER A 340 -11.63 11.21 -8.25
C SER A 340 -13.17 11.22 -8.28
N SER A 341 -13.80 10.31 -9.03
CA SER A 341 -15.27 10.20 -9.10
C SER A 341 -15.89 9.74 -7.77
N ALA A 342 -15.28 8.77 -7.10
CA ALA A 342 -15.74 8.30 -5.79
C ALA A 342 -15.65 9.43 -4.75
N ILE A 343 -14.51 10.13 -4.71
CA ILE A 343 -14.29 11.27 -3.80
C ILE A 343 -15.31 12.39 -4.08
N SER A 344 -15.56 12.72 -5.35
CA SER A 344 -16.57 13.72 -5.74
C SER A 344 -17.96 13.37 -5.20
N ASN A 345 -18.38 12.10 -5.34
CA ASN A 345 -19.66 11.63 -4.80
C ASN A 345 -19.67 11.62 -3.26
N MET A 346 -18.56 11.24 -2.61
CA MET A 346 -18.45 11.29 -1.13
C MET A 346 -18.60 12.72 -0.62
N VAL A 347 -17.85 13.67 -1.19
CA VAL A 347 -17.93 15.09 -0.83
C VAL A 347 -19.35 15.61 -1.06
N SER A 348 -19.96 15.27 -2.20
CA SER A 348 -21.34 15.66 -2.50
C SER A 348 -22.34 15.09 -1.50
N GLY A 349 -22.17 13.82 -1.10
CA GLY A 349 -23.00 13.19 -0.07
C GLY A 349 -22.86 13.86 1.30
N ILE A 350 -21.64 14.28 1.67
CA ILE A 350 -21.39 15.06 2.89
C ILE A 350 -22.11 16.40 2.83
N VAL A 351 -21.98 17.14 1.73
CA VAL A 351 -22.65 18.43 1.54
C VAL A 351 -24.18 18.29 1.61
N LEU A 352 -24.75 17.32 0.92
CA LEU A 352 -26.19 17.03 0.98
C LEU A 352 -26.66 16.65 2.40
N THR A 353 -25.81 16.00 3.19
CA THR A 353 -26.10 15.66 4.59
C THR A 353 -26.19 16.91 5.48
N TYR A 354 -25.33 17.91 5.27
CA TYR A 354 -25.34 19.14 6.06
C TYR A 354 -26.34 20.19 5.57
N MET A 355 -26.51 20.35 4.25
CA MET A 355 -27.50 21.29 3.68
C MET A 355 -28.94 20.80 3.85
N ARG A 356 -29.14 19.47 3.93
CA ARG A 356 -30.44 18.82 4.12
C ARG A 356 -31.54 19.32 3.15
N PRO A 357 -31.28 19.39 1.82
CA PRO A 357 -32.30 19.84 0.86
C PRO A 357 -33.51 18.88 0.78
N PHE A 358 -33.35 17.65 1.24
CA PHE A 358 -34.39 16.64 1.38
C PHE A 358 -34.06 15.60 2.47
N LYS A 359 -35.11 14.97 2.98
CA LYS A 359 -35.08 13.90 3.98
C LYS A 359 -35.48 12.56 3.36
N ILE A 360 -35.18 11.47 4.08
CA ILE A 360 -35.69 10.14 3.70
C ILE A 360 -37.22 10.18 3.83
N GLY A 361 -37.92 9.70 2.81
CA GLY A 361 -39.37 9.78 2.69
C GLY A 361 -39.89 11.00 1.91
N ASP A 362 -39.05 11.99 1.60
CA ASP A 362 -39.49 13.13 0.78
C ASP A 362 -39.71 12.71 -0.68
N ARG A 363 -40.74 13.26 -1.33
CA ARG A 363 -40.98 13.18 -2.77
C ARG A 363 -40.16 14.28 -3.44
N ILE A 364 -39.20 13.89 -4.27
CA ILE A 364 -38.31 14.82 -4.97
C ILE A 364 -38.31 14.58 -6.48
N LYS A 365 -37.92 15.61 -7.24
CA LYS A 365 -37.53 15.51 -8.65
C LYS A 365 -36.06 15.93 -8.80
N VAL A 366 -35.25 15.04 -9.39
CA VAL A 366 -33.83 15.26 -9.71
C VAL A 366 -33.65 14.99 -11.20
N GLY A 367 -33.36 16.03 -11.98
CA GLY A 367 -33.43 15.94 -13.44
C GLY A 367 -34.83 15.47 -13.88
N GLU A 368 -34.91 14.38 -14.65
CA GLU A 368 -36.18 13.80 -15.08
C GLU A 368 -36.76 12.74 -14.12
N ILE A 369 -36.01 12.38 -13.07
CA ILE A 369 -36.41 11.34 -12.14
C ILE A 369 -37.28 11.95 -11.06
N THR A 370 -38.52 11.46 -10.91
CA THR A 370 -39.42 11.83 -9.80
C THR A 370 -39.75 10.62 -8.94
N GLY A 371 -39.56 10.71 -7.64
CA GLY A 371 -39.87 9.63 -6.72
C GLY A 371 -39.57 9.93 -5.26
N ASP A 372 -39.79 8.94 -4.40
CA ASP A 372 -39.60 9.04 -2.96
C ASP A 372 -38.18 8.64 -2.56
N VAL A 373 -37.55 9.43 -1.70
CA VAL A 373 -36.18 9.15 -1.21
C VAL A 373 -36.22 7.97 -0.25
N MET A 374 -35.63 6.84 -0.65
CA MET A 374 -35.63 5.60 0.15
C MET A 374 -34.44 5.54 1.10
N GLU A 375 -33.26 5.87 0.61
CA GLU A 375 -32.02 5.85 1.40
C GLU A 375 -31.02 6.90 0.88
N LYS A 376 -30.16 7.36 1.79
CA LYS A 376 -29.05 8.26 1.49
C LYS A 376 -27.76 7.62 1.99
N ASN A 377 -26.90 7.24 1.07
CA ASN A 377 -25.57 6.72 1.34
C ASN A 377 -24.51 7.78 1.04
N LEU A 378 -23.26 7.48 1.40
CA LEU A 378 -22.15 8.40 1.18
C LEU A 378 -21.91 8.71 -0.31
N LEU A 379 -22.14 7.74 -1.20
CA LEU A 379 -21.88 7.87 -2.63
C LEU A 379 -23.14 8.16 -3.47
N VAL A 380 -24.29 7.65 -3.02
CA VAL A 380 -25.52 7.62 -3.83
C VAL A 380 -26.75 7.87 -2.96
N THR A 381 -27.80 8.36 -3.58
CA THR A 381 -29.15 8.42 -3.01
C THR A 381 -30.05 7.51 -3.84
N ARG A 382 -30.86 6.66 -3.19
CA ARG A 382 -31.84 5.82 -3.90
C ARG A 382 -33.22 6.45 -3.82
N VAL A 383 -33.85 6.54 -4.98
CA VAL A 383 -35.18 7.14 -5.17
C VAL A 383 -36.09 6.06 -5.77
N ARG A 384 -37.28 5.88 -5.21
CA ARG A 384 -38.28 4.94 -5.73
C ARG A 384 -39.38 5.67 -6.49
N THR A 385 -39.63 5.28 -7.73
CA THR A 385 -40.70 5.87 -8.54
C THR A 385 -42.07 5.33 -8.13
N ILE A 386 -43.15 5.99 -8.57
CA ILE A 386 -44.53 5.49 -8.39
C ILE A 386 -44.81 4.17 -9.13
N LYS A 387 -43.88 3.74 -10.00
CA LYS A 387 -43.92 2.45 -10.70
C LYS A 387 -43.08 1.38 -9.98
N ASN A 388 -42.64 1.65 -8.74
CA ASN A 388 -41.82 0.78 -7.90
C ASN A 388 -40.41 0.51 -8.46
N GLU A 389 -39.85 1.43 -9.24
CA GLU A 389 -38.48 1.31 -9.74
C GLU A 389 -37.50 1.94 -8.75
N ASP A 390 -36.47 1.20 -8.35
CA ASP A 390 -35.41 1.70 -7.47
C ASP A 390 -34.27 2.31 -8.29
N ILE A 391 -34.24 3.64 -8.36
CA ILE A 391 -33.24 4.39 -9.13
C ILE A 391 -32.13 4.84 -8.19
N THR A 392 -30.89 4.52 -8.54
CA THR A 392 -29.69 4.94 -7.78
C THR A 392 -29.08 6.16 -8.44
N VAL A 393 -29.10 7.29 -7.75
CA VAL A 393 -28.60 8.57 -8.26
C VAL A 393 -27.28 8.89 -7.56
N PRO A 394 -26.18 9.12 -8.32
CA PRO A 394 -24.93 9.60 -7.74
C PRO A 394 -25.12 10.94 -7.03
N ASN A 395 -24.57 11.10 -5.83
CA ASN A 395 -24.73 12.32 -5.04
C ASN A 395 -24.20 13.56 -5.77
N ALA A 396 -23.12 13.42 -6.56
CA ALA A 396 -22.58 14.51 -7.35
C ALA A 396 -23.57 15.02 -8.40
N THR A 397 -24.37 14.14 -9.00
CA THR A 397 -25.42 14.53 -9.97
C THR A 397 -26.51 15.35 -9.30
N ILE A 398 -26.91 14.98 -8.09
CA ILE A 398 -27.93 15.70 -7.31
C ILE A 398 -27.42 17.10 -6.93
N LEU A 399 -26.18 17.18 -6.46
CA LEU A 399 -25.60 18.45 -6.00
C LEU A 399 -25.34 19.43 -7.16
N ASN A 400 -24.93 18.92 -8.33
CA ASN A 400 -24.65 19.75 -9.50
C ASN A 400 -25.91 20.15 -10.30
N GLY A 401 -27.01 19.41 -10.11
CA GLY A 401 -28.27 19.64 -10.82
C GLY A 401 -29.32 20.38 -9.98
N ALA A 402 -30.39 20.83 -10.63
CA ALA A 402 -31.56 21.33 -9.93
C ALA A 402 -32.33 20.17 -9.26
N THR A 403 -32.70 20.37 -7.99
CA THR A 403 -33.55 19.44 -7.24
C THR A 403 -34.80 20.17 -6.79
N VAL A 404 -35.97 19.60 -7.09
CA VAL A 404 -37.27 20.09 -6.61
C VAL A 404 -37.72 19.18 -5.48
N ASN A 405 -37.99 19.73 -4.30
CA ASN A 405 -38.57 18.99 -3.18
C ASN A 405 -40.06 19.33 -3.07
N TYR A 406 -40.93 18.35 -3.30
CA TYR A 406 -42.37 18.52 -3.22
C TYR A 406 -42.91 18.36 -1.80
N SER A 407 -42.16 17.72 -0.90
CA SER A 407 -42.57 17.42 0.48
C SER A 407 -42.20 18.52 1.48
N SER A 408 -41.12 19.27 1.25
CA SER A 408 -40.57 20.20 2.25
C SER A 408 -41.57 21.24 2.76
N SER A 409 -42.40 21.79 1.87
CA SER A 409 -43.41 22.79 2.18
C SER A 409 -44.84 22.25 2.20
N SER A 410 -45.05 20.96 1.91
CA SER A 410 -46.41 20.42 1.75
C SER A 410 -47.20 20.43 3.07
N GLN A 411 -46.52 20.24 4.19
CA GLN A 411 -47.14 20.23 5.52
C GLN A 411 -47.35 21.64 6.10
N THR A 412 -46.61 22.64 5.63
CA THR A 412 -46.63 24.00 6.21
C THR A 412 -47.41 24.99 5.35
N LEU A 413 -47.06 25.12 4.07
CA LEU A 413 -47.72 26.03 3.12
C LEU A 413 -48.78 25.33 2.28
N GLY A 414 -48.72 24.00 2.17
CA GLY A 414 -49.46 23.24 1.18
C GLY A 414 -48.74 23.25 -0.17
N LEU A 415 -48.56 22.07 -0.76
CA LEU A 415 -48.04 21.92 -2.11
C LEU A 415 -49.14 22.29 -3.11
N ILE A 416 -48.89 23.25 -3.99
CA ILE A 416 -49.85 23.62 -5.04
C ILE A 416 -49.72 22.63 -6.20
N LEU A 417 -50.78 21.87 -6.44
CA LEU A 417 -50.98 21.13 -7.67
C LEU A 417 -51.74 22.02 -8.64
N ASN A 418 -51.28 22.07 -9.88
CA ASN A 418 -51.92 22.84 -10.92
C ASN A 418 -52.11 22.04 -12.20
N THR A 419 -53.23 22.29 -12.88
CA THR A 419 -53.54 21.73 -14.19
C THR A 419 -54.42 22.71 -14.96
N SER A 420 -54.36 22.65 -16.29
CA SER A 420 -55.05 23.61 -17.15
C SER A 420 -56.11 22.93 -18.01
N VAL A 421 -57.21 23.64 -18.23
CA VAL A 421 -58.25 23.33 -19.21
C VAL A 421 -58.48 24.52 -20.11
N THR A 422 -58.86 24.26 -21.35
CA THR A 422 -59.22 25.27 -22.35
C THR A 422 -60.72 25.24 -22.56
N ILE A 423 -61.36 26.41 -22.51
CA ILE A 423 -62.82 26.55 -22.66
C ILE A 423 -63.11 27.69 -23.63
N GLY A 424 -64.10 27.50 -24.51
CA GLY A 424 -64.54 28.50 -25.48
C GLY A 424 -65.02 29.81 -24.84
N TYR A 425 -64.98 30.90 -25.61
CA TYR A 425 -65.44 32.24 -25.16
C TYR A 425 -66.96 32.34 -24.97
N ASP A 426 -67.71 31.35 -25.45
CA ASP A 426 -69.14 31.21 -25.29
C ASP A 426 -69.56 30.86 -23.85
N ALA A 427 -68.66 30.25 -23.06
CA ALA A 427 -68.88 30.00 -21.65
C ALA A 427 -68.50 31.23 -20.78
N PRO A 428 -69.40 31.72 -19.90
CA PRO A 428 -69.07 32.79 -18.96
C PRO A 428 -67.92 32.37 -18.03
N TRP A 429 -66.87 33.20 -17.96
CA TRP A 429 -65.65 32.86 -17.21
C TRP A 429 -65.90 32.67 -15.71
N GLN A 430 -66.89 33.34 -15.13
CA GLN A 430 -67.29 33.18 -13.72
C GLN A 430 -67.79 31.75 -13.47
N THR A 431 -68.62 31.23 -14.37
CA THR A 431 -69.10 29.84 -14.31
C THR A 431 -67.92 28.87 -14.37
N VAL A 432 -66.96 29.11 -15.27
CA VAL A 432 -65.76 28.26 -15.38
C VAL A 432 -64.94 28.28 -14.08
N TYR A 433 -64.80 29.43 -13.43
CA TYR A 433 -64.15 29.55 -12.11
C TYR A 433 -64.87 28.69 -11.06
N ASP A 434 -66.18 28.85 -10.93
CA ASP A 434 -66.99 28.13 -9.94
C ASP A 434 -66.93 26.61 -10.14
N LEU A 435 -66.95 26.15 -11.39
CA LEU A 435 -66.86 24.73 -11.73
C LEU A 435 -65.49 24.15 -11.40
N LEU A 436 -64.40 24.84 -11.72
CA LEU A 436 -63.04 24.40 -11.40
C LEU A 436 -62.78 24.38 -9.90
N ILE A 437 -63.24 25.38 -9.16
CA ILE A 437 -63.14 25.42 -7.69
C ILE A 437 -63.98 24.30 -7.07
N SER A 438 -65.20 24.06 -7.57
CA SER A 438 -66.06 22.98 -7.10
C SER A 438 -65.44 21.60 -7.36
N ALA A 439 -64.83 21.40 -8.54
CA ALA A 439 -64.11 20.18 -8.86
C ALA A 439 -62.89 19.97 -7.94
N ALA A 440 -62.13 21.03 -7.65
CA ALA A 440 -61.02 20.96 -6.70
C ALA A 440 -61.50 20.58 -5.29
N ASN A 441 -62.56 21.23 -4.78
CA ASN A 441 -63.13 20.93 -3.46
C ASN A 441 -63.72 19.52 -3.35
N ALA A 442 -64.22 18.94 -4.45
CA ALA A 442 -64.71 17.57 -4.49
C ALA A 442 -63.58 16.52 -4.53
N THR A 443 -62.32 16.93 -4.70
CA THR A 443 -61.20 16.01 -4.90
C THR A 443 -60.57 15.59 -3.58
N GLU A 444 -60.63 14.28 -3.28
CA GLU A 444 -59.97 13.72 -2.09
C GLU A 444 -58.45 13.94 -2.12
N GLY A 445 -57.93 14.57 -1.06
CA GLY A 445 -56.51 14.90 -0.90
C GLY A 445 -56.16 16.36 -1.20
N ILE A 446 -57.13 17.15 -1.67
CA ILE A 446 -57.02 18.62 -1.77
C ILE A 446 -57.47 19.24 -0.44
N LEU A 447 -56.75 20.26 0.01
CA LEU A 447 -57.06 21.03 1.21
C LEU A 447 -58.19 22.03 0.94
N THR A 448 -59.09 22.19 1.90
CA THR A 448 -60.12 23.24 1.87
C THR A 448 -59.57 24.61 2.25
N GLU A 449 -58.58 24.64 3.16
CA GLU A 449 -57.81 25.82 3.53
C GLU A 449 -56.30 25.52 3.39
N PRO A 450 -55.54 26.30 2.60
CA PRO A 450 -55.97 27.43 1.77
C PRO A 450 -56.89 27.01 0.62
N ALA A 451 -57.84 27.89 0.26
CA ALA A 451 -58.82 27.61 -0.79
C ALA A 451 -58.16 27.48 -2.18
N PRO A 452 -58.66 26.59 -3.06
CA PRO A 452 -58.25 26.54 -4.46
C PRO A 452 -58.51 27.87 -5.18
N PHE A 453 -57.71 28.17 -6.19
CA PHE A 453 -57.88 29.36 -7.02
C PHE A 453 -57.66 29.04 -8.51
N VAL A 454 -58.22 29.87 -9.37
CA VAL A 454 -58.11 29.72 -10.83
C VAL A 454 -57.36 30.92 -11.40
N LEU A 455 -56.45 30.66 -12.35
CA LEU A 455 -55.75 31.67 -13.13
C LEU A 455 -56.16 31.56 -14.59
N GLN A 456 -56.36 32.67 -15.28
CA GLN A 456 -56.42 32.69 -16.75
C GLN A 456 -54.98 32.85 -17.27
N THR A 457 -54.37 31.77 -17.75
CA THR A 457 -52.95 31.78 -18.14
C THR A 457 -52.72 32.24 -19.57
N ALA A 458 -53.75 32.16 -20.43
CA ALA A 458 -53.70 32.64 -21.80
C ALA A 458 -55.11 32.95 -22.33
N LEU A 459 -55.20 33.94 -23.22
CA LEU A 459 -56.36 34.22 -24.07
C LEU A 459 -55.96 33.81 -25.49
N ASN A 460 -56.38 32.63 -25.94
CA ASN A 460 -56.04 32.11 -27.27
C ASN A 460 -57.09 32.56 -28.30
N ASP A 461 -56.86 32.25 -29.58
CA ASP A 461 -57.74 32.69 -30.68
C ASP A 461 -59.21 32.27 -30.51
N PHE A 462 -59.46 31.08 -29.94
CA PHE A 462 -60.80 30.50 -29.86
C PHE A 462 -61.20 29.99 -28.47
N ASN A 463 -60.32 30.12 -27.47
CA ASN A 463 -60.59 29.68 -26.12
C ASN A 463 -59.71 30.43 -25.11
N VAL A 464 -60.10 30.36 -23.84
CA VAL A 464 -59.30 30.81 -22.70
C VAL A 464 -58.68 29.60 -22.02
N THR A 465 -57.39 29.68 -21.68
CA THR A 465 -56.72 28.67 -20.86
C THR A 465 -56.88 29.02 -19.39
N TYR A 466 -57.64 28.20 -18.67
CA TYR A 466 -57.84 28.29 -17.22
C TYR A 466 -56.96 27.27 -16.51
N GLN A 467 -56.17 27.71 -15.53
CA GLN A 467 -55.36 26.86 -14.68
C GLN A 467 -55.96 26.83 -13.27
N VAL A 468 -56.47 25.67 -12.87
CA VAL A 468 -56.87 25.44 -11.47
C VAL A 468 -55.63 25.12 -10.65
N ASN A 469 -55.51 25.77 -9.49
CA ASN A 469 -54.41 25.63 -8.54
C ASN A 469 -55.01 25.24 -7.19
N ALA A 470 -54.59 24.09 -6.67
CA ALA A 470 -55.18 23.50 -5.48
C ALA A 470 -54.11 22.94 -4.54
N TYR A 471 -54.27 23.18 -3.24
CA TYR A 471 -53.27 22.83 -2.23
C TYR A 471 -53.43 21.37 -1.78
N THR A 472 -52.32 20.67 -1.54
CA THR A 472 -52.29 19.35 -0.92
C THR A 472 -51.16 19.25 0.10
N ASN A 473 -51.36 18.48 1.18
CA ASN A 473 -50.28 18.08 2.07
C ASN A 473 -49.69 16.69 1.73
N GLN A 474 -50.24 15.99 0.73
CA GLN A 474 -49.91 14.60 0.40
C GLN A 474 -49.02 14.50 -0.87
N ALA A 475 -47.80 15.05 -0.82
CA ALA A 475 -46.88 15.06 -1.95
C ALA A 475 -46.62 13.65 -2.57
N GLY A 476 -46.61 12.59 -1.76
CA GLY A 476 -46.44 11.21 -2.27
C GLY A 476 -47.60 10.72 -3.17
N LYS A 477 -48.78 11.33 -3.05
CA LYS A 477 -50.00 10.93 -3.80
C LYS A 477 -50.35 11.87 -4.95
N MET A 478 -49.46 12.80 -5.33
CA MET A 478 -49.72 13.79 -6.38
C MET A 478 -50.36 13.21 -7.64
N ALA A 479 -49.81 12.12 -8.19
CA ALA A 479 -50.31 11.51 -9.42
C ALA A 479 -51.77 11.01 -9.27
N LEU A 480 -52.12 10.47 -8.11
CA LEU A 480 -53.48 10.01 -7.82
C LEU A 480 -54.44 11.20 -7.64
N ILE A 481 -54.00 12.25 -6.95
CA ILE A 481 -54.79 13.47 -6.75
C ILE A 481 -55.05 14.16 -8.10
N TYR A 482 -54.04 14.25 -8.96
CA TYR A 482 -54.20 14.75 -10.33
C TYR A 482 -55.27 13.98 -11.11
N SER A 483 -55.18 12.65 -11.11
CA SER A 483 -56.16 11.80 -11.80
C SER A 483 -57.59 12.03 -11.30
N ARG A 484 -57.78 12.19 -9.98
CA ARG A 484 -59.10 12.45 -9.38
C ARG A 484 -59.59 13.86 -9.66
N LEU A 485 -58.70 14.85 -9.64
CA LEU A 485 -59.02 16.22 -10.01
C LEU A 485 -59.52 16.29 -11.46
N HIS A 486 -58.86 15.60 -12.38
CA HIS A 486 -59.30 15.52 -13.79
C HIS A 486 -60.66 14.83 -13.96
N GLN A 487 -60.98 13.81 -13.16
CA GLN A 487 -62.30 13.18 -13.16
C GLN A 487 -63.36 14.17 -12.68
N ASN A 488 -63.15 14.81 -11.53
CA ASN A 488 -64.09 15.79 -10.98
C ASN A 488 -64.29 17.01 -11.89
N ILE A 489 -63.25 17.45 -12.61
CA ILE A 489 -63.38 18.52 -13.61
C ILE A 489 -64.34 18.08 -14.72
N GLN A 490 -64.16 16.88 -15.27
CA GLN A 490 -65.06 16.37 -16.31
C GLN A 490 -66.51 16.26 -15.80
N ASP A 491 -66.70 15.68 -14.61
CA ASP A 491 -68.02 15.50 -14.02
C ASP A 491 -68.73 16.84 -13.77
N LYS A 492 -68.05 17.81 -13.15
CA LYS A 492 -68.64 19.13 -12.82
C LYS A 492 -69.00 19.94 -14.06
N PHE A 493 -68.15 19.92 -15.09
CA PHE A 493 -68.43 20.62 -16.33
C PHE A 493 -69.62 19.98 -17.08
N ASN A 494 -69.67 18.64 -17.12
CA ASN A 494 -70.77 17.91 -17.72
C ASN A 494 -72.10 18.14 -16.98
N GLU A 495 -72.11 18.12 -15.64
CA GLU A 495 -73.28 18.43 -14.80
C GLU A 495 -73.85 19.83 -15.07
N ALA A 496 -72.98 20.79 -15.39
CA ALA A 496 -73.35 22.18 -15.66
C ALA A 496 -73.66 22.46 -17.14
N GLY A 497 -73.55 21.45 -18.02
CA GLY A 497 -73.75 21.60 -19.46
C GLY A 497 -72.69 22.47 -20.14
N VAL A 498 -71.51 22.62 -19.54
CA VAL A 498 -70.36 23.35 -20.14
C VAL A 498 -69.46 22.34 -20.82
N GLU A 499 -69.33 22.43 -22.14
CA GLU A 499 -68.49 21.53 -22.92
C GLU A 499 -67.00 21.87 -22.72
N ILE A 500 -66.21 20.88 -22.29
CA ILE A 500 -64.74 21.01 -22.28
C ILE A 500 -64.26 20.79 -23.72
N MET A 501 -64.15 21.87 -24.48
CA MET A 501 -63.67 21.83 -25.86
C MET A 501 -62.54 22.83 -26.13
N SER A 502 -61.64 22.43 -27.03
CA SER A 502 -60.73 23.35 -27.72
C SER A 502 -61.24 23.52 -29.14
N PRO A 503 -62.01 24.58 -29.45
CA PRO A 503 -62.51 24.78 -30.79
C PRO A 503 -61.32 24.93 -31.75
N HIS A 504 -61.23 24.05 -32.74
CA HIS A 504 -60.26 24.17 -33.83
C HIS A 504 -61.02 24.53 -35.10
N PHE A 505 -60.90 25.78 -35.53
CA PHE A 505 -61.40 26.21 -36.83
C PHE A 505 -60.36 25.91 -37.90
N THR A 506 -60.69 25.02 -38.82
CA THR A 506 -59.89 24.79 -40.02
C THR A 506 -60.62 25.40 -41.21
N ALA A 507 -60.00 26.37 -41.88
CA ALA A 507 -60.49 26.86 -43.16
C ALA A 507 -60.20 25.80 -44.24
N VAL A 508 -61.19 24.99 -44.57
CA VAL A 508 -61.11 24.07 -45.72
C VAL A 508 -61.09 24.93 -46.98
N ARG A 509 -59.93 24.96 -47.67
CA ARG A 509 -59.79 25.60 -48.98
C ARG A 509 -60.20 24.60 -50.05
N ASP A 510 -61.47 24.63 -50.44
CA ASP A 510 -62.07 23.72 -51.43
C ASP A 510 -61.82 24.14 -52.90
N GLY A 511 -61.12 25.26 -53.11
CA GLY A 511 -60.84 25.79 -54.45
C GLY A 511 -61.99 26.59 -55.05
N SER A 512 -62.94 27.09 -54.25
CA SER A 512 -64.01 27.96 -54.75
C SER A 512 -63.47 29.26 -55.39
N HIS A 513 -64.19 29.76 -56.42
CA HIS A 513 -63.76 30.86 -57.29
C HIS A 513 -63.47 32.20 -56.58
N ILE A 514 -63.93 32.39 -55.34
CA ILE A 514 -63.65 33.60 -54.54
C ILE A 514 -62.18 33.63 -54.08
N GLN A 515 -61.51 32.48 -54.11
CA GLN A 515 -60.19 32.26 -53.50
C GLN A 515 -59.07 32.06 -54.54
N ILE A 516 -59.39 31.97 -55.83
CA ILE A 516 -58.41 31.93 -56.93
C ILE A 516 -58.46 33.31 -57.62
N PRO A 517 -57.33 34.04 -57.71
CA PRO A 517 -57.28 35.28 -58.47
C PRO A 517 -57.80 35.07 -59.90
N GLU A 518 -58.62 35.99 -60.43
CA GLU A 518 -59.30 35.80 -61.72
C GLU A 518 -58.35 35.47 -62.87
N ASN A 519 -57.12 36.01 -62.82
CA ASN A 519 -56.05 35.76 -63.78
C ASN A 519 -55.38 34.37 -63.68
N TYR A 520 -55.75 33.55 -62.70
CA TYR A 520 -55.21 32.20 -62.45
C TYR A 520 -56.27 31.11 -62.72
N VAL A 521 -57.49 31.48 -63.13
CA VAL A 521 -58.56 30.53 -63.49
C VAL A 521 -58.46 30.21 -64.99
N ALA A 522 -58.28 28.93 -65.33
CA ALA A 522 -58.24 28.50 -66.73
C ALA A 522 -59.61 28.70 -67.42
N GLU A 523 -59.59 29.13 -68.69
CA GLU A 523 -60.81 29.26 -69.50
C GLU A 523 -61.54 27.91 -69.57
N GLY A 524 -62.75 27.85 -68.99
CA GLY A 524 -63.58 26.64 -68.95
C GLY A 524 -63.56 25.87 -67.62
N TYR A 525 -62.95 26.40 -66.56
CA TYR A 525 -63.02 25.81 -65.22
C TYR A 525 -64.47 25.63 -64.74
N LYS A 526 -64.86 24.39 -64.41
CA LYS A 526 -66.14 24.09 -63.76
C LYS A 526 -65.92 23.89 -62.27
N LYS A 527 -66.65 24.68 -61.47
CA LYS A 527 -66.68 24.55 -60.00
C LYS A 527 -67.01 23.10 -59.63
N PRO A 528 -66.13 22.38 -58.90
CA PRO A 528 -66.50 21.07 -58.35
C PRO A 528 -67.67 21.27 -57.38
N GLY A 529 -68.74 20.48 -57.55
CA GLY A 529 -69.87 20.47 -56.64
C GLY A 529 -69.46 19.91 -55.27
N TYR A 530 -70.17 20.31 -54.23
CA TYR A 530 -69.95 19.81 -52.87
C TYR A 530 -70.17 18.29 -52.85
N LYS A 531 -69.11 17.50 -52.66
CA LYS A 531 -69.20 16.05 -52.42
C LYS A 531 -69.10 15.82 -50.92
N ILE A 532 -70.22 15.45 -50.30
CA ILE A 532 -70.22 14.89 -48.95
C ILE A 532 -70.05 13.39 -49.15
N GLU A 533 -68.84 12.89 -48.95
CA GLU A 533 -68.63 11.47 -48.72
C GLU A 533 -68.95 11.23 -47.24
N ASN A 534 -70.08 10.57 -46.97
CA ASN A 534 -70.39 10.03 -45.66
C ASN A 534 -69.51 8.80 -45.45
N ASP A 535 -68.28 9.00 -44.99
CA ASP A 535 -67.51 7.92 -44.38
C ASP A 535 -68.10 7.64 -43.01
N GLY A 536 -68.85 6.53 -42.92
CA GLY A 536 -69.47 6.02 -41.69
C GLY A 536 -68.49 5.34 -40.75
#